data_AF-A0A5P9I9A5-F1
#
_entry.id   AF-A0A5P9I9A5-F1
#
_cell.length_a   1.000
_cell.length_b   1.000
_cell.length_c   1.000
_cell.angle_alpha   90.00
_cell.angle_beta   90.00
_cell.angle_gamma   90.00
#
_symmetry.space_group_name_H-M   'P 1'
#
loop_
_entity.id
_entity.type
_entity.pdbx_description
1 polymer ?
#
loop_
_entity_poly.entity_id
_entity_poly.type
_entity_poly.pdbx_seq_one_letter_code
_entity_poly.pdbx_strand_id
1 'polypeptide(L)'
;MKIKINENNRQKIEASIGRVMGKAKRFVHTSSDLKELVEEAEADLAKFGLAKSNRPGACLTARMRGPAKSYKYDAVASIVVIKRGPSGWFLVNVVRDDVSPAQGRLYDLVLEEEHVRAAVPTWKRCYGIQINWQGNEGQAGTV
;
A
#
# COMPACT_ATOMS: atom_id res chain seq x y z
N MET A 1 4.54 13.42 -4.67
CA MET A 1 5.90 13.05 -5.15
C MET A 1 5.78 11.80 -6.01
N LYS A 2 6.81 11.37 -6.75
CA LYS A 2 6.79 10.06 -7.42
C LYS A 2 8.21 9.51 -7.55
N ILE A 3 8.56 8.49 -6.77
CA ILE A 3 9.90 7.90 -6.75
C ILE A 3 9.78 6.39 -6.98
N LYS A 4 10.47 5.85 -7.99
CA LYS A 4 10.47 4.41 -8.26
C LYS A 4 11.20 3.67 -7.14
N ILE A 5 10.59 2.63 -6.57
CA ILE A 5 11.19 1.82 -5.52
C ILE A 5 12.17 0.84 -6.15
N ASN A 6 13.47 1.12 -5.98
CA ASN A 6 14.59 0.28 -6.36
C ASN A 6 15.87 0.75 -5.62
N GLU A 7 16.94 -0.04 -5.69
CA GLU A 7 18.20 0.27 -4.98
C GLU A 7 18.81 1.60 -5.46
N ASN A 8 18.75 1.89 -6.76
CA ASN A 8 19.32 3.11 -7.35
C ASN A 8 18.67 4.40 -6.80
N ASN A 9 17.41 4.32 -6.34
CA ASN A 9 16.70 5.46 -5.76
C ASN A 9 16.68 5.44 -4.23
N ARG A 10 17.40 4.52 -3.57
CA ARG A 10 17.42 4.38 -2.12
C ARG A 10 17.61 5.70 -1.38
N GLN A 11 18.63 6.46 -1.77
CA GLN A 11 18.93 7.76 -1.13
C GLN A 11 17.78 8.78 -1.32
N LYS A 12 17.15 8.80 -2.50
CA LYS A 12 16.01 9.70 -2.78
C LYS A 12 14.79 9.32 -1.95
N ILE A 13 14.54 8.02 -1.79
CA ILE A 13 13.46 7.49 -0.94
C ILE A 13 13.68 7.93 0.50
N GLU A 14 14.84 7.63 1.07
CA GLU A 14 15.14 7.97 2.47
C GLU A 14 15.15 9.47 2.73
N ALA A 15 15.68 10.27 1.80
CA ALA A 15 15.61 11.73 1.88
C ALA A 15 14.15 12.24 1.85
N SER A 16 13.29 11.65 1.01
CA SER A 16 11.87 12.04 0.92
C SER A 16 11.10 11.71 2.20
N ILE A 17 11.36 10.55 2.80
CA ILE A 17 10.74 10.13 4.06
C ILE A 17 11.27 10.99 5.21
N GLY A 18 12.59 11.18 5.27
CA GLY A 18 13.25 12.01 6.29
C GLY A 18 12.74 13.45 6.28
N ARG A 19 12.43 14.02 5.10
CA ARG A 19 11.85 15.36 4.99
C ARG A 19 10.49 15.48 5.69
N VAL A 20 9.66 14.45 5.64
CA VAL A 20 8.33 14.44 6.28
C VAL A 20 8.43 14.11 7.77
N MET A 21 9.30 13.17 8.13
CA MET A 21 9.42 12.70 9.51
C MET A 21 10.29 13.61 10.40
N GLY A 22 11.16 14.43 9.80
CA GLY A 22 12.06 15.33 10.52
C GLY A 22 13.02 14.53 11.41
N LYS A 23 12.97 14.77 12.73
CA LYS A 23 13.86 14.11 13.71
C LYS A 23 13.40 12.70 14.12
N ALA A 24 12.20 12.28 13.75
CA ALA A 24 11.70 10.94 14.09
C ALA A 24 12.47 9.86 13.31
N LYS A 25 12.90 8.79 14.00
CA LYS A 25 13.69 7.70 13.40
C LYS A 25 13.20 6.29 13.70
N ARG A 26 12.34 6.10 14.71
CA ARG A 26 12.04 4.77 15.27
C ARG A 26 10.89 4.05 14.57
N PHE A 27 9.80 4.75 14.28
CA PHE A 27 8.62 4.19 13.59
C PHE A 27 8.51 4.77 12.19
N VAL A 28 9.64 4.76 11.47
CA VAL A 28 9.79 5.36 10.15
C VAL A 28 10.17 4.27 9.16
N HIS A 29 9.43 4.18 8.05
CA HIS A 29 9.75 3.27 6.97
C HIS A 29 11.10 3.63 6.35
N THR A 30 11.88 2.61 6.04
CA THR A 30 13.15 2.68 5.31
C THR A 30 12.96 2.28 3.86
N SER A 31 14.00 2.49 3.04
CA SER A 31 14.02 1.99 1.67
C SER A 31 13.85 0.46 1.59
N SER A 32 14.43 -0.27 2.54
CA SER A 32 14.28 -1.73 2.66
C SER A 32 12.85 -2.13 3.01
N ASP A 33 12.21 -1.47 3.97
CA ASP A 33 10.80 -1.75 4.33
C ASP A 33 9.87 -1.56 3.12
N LEU A 34 10.12 -0.52 2.32
CA LEU A 34 9.39 -0.27 1.08
C LEU A 34 9.60 -1.36 0.03
N LYS A 35 10.80 -1.94 -0.03
CA LYS A 35 11.10 -3.05 -0.93
C LYS A 35 10.33 -4.31 -0.50
N GLU A 36 10.35 -4.64 0.78
CA GLU A 36 9.59 -5.78 1.33
C GLU A 36 8.09 -5.60 1.10
N LEU A 37 7.56 -4.40 1.36
CA LEU A 37 6.16 -4.05 1.10
C LEU A 37 5.73 -4.29 -0.35
N VAL A 38 6.56 -3.93 -1.33
CA VAL A 38 6.20 -4.13 -2.75
C VAL A 38 6.33 -5.59 -3.18
N GLU A 39 7.22 -6.36 -2.56
CA GLU A 39 7.34 -7.80 -2.79
C GLU A 39 6.13 -8.55 -2.21
N GLU A 40 5.73 -8.21 -0.99
CA GLU A 40 4.48 -8.69 -0.37
C GLU A 40 3.27 -8.36 -1.26
N ALA A 41 3.17 -7.12 -1.75
CA ALA A 41 2.09 -6.70 -2.64
C ALA A 41 2.06 -7.44 -3.98
N GLU A 42 3.20 -7.66 -4.61
CA GLU A 42 3.27 -8.44 -5.86
C GLU A 42 2.87 -9.90 -5.63
N ALA A 43 3.25 -10.48 -4.48
CA ALA A 43 2.84 -11.83 -4.12
C ALA A 43 1.32 -11.90 -3.92
N ASP A 44 0.71 -10.94 -3.24
CA ASP A 44 -0.73 -10.92 -3.02
C ASP A 44 -1.53 -10.67 -4.30
N LEU A 45 -1.09 -9.74 -5.16
CA LEU A 45 -1.68 -9.56 -6.50
C LEU A 45 -1.60 -10.84 -7.33
N ALA A 46 -0.49 -11.58 -7.24
CA ALA A 46 -0.35 -12.86 -7.92
C ALA A 46 -1.32 -13.92 -7.36
N LYS A 47 -1.46 -14.01 -6.02
CA LYS A 47 -2.43 -14.90 -5.36
C LYS A 47 -3.88 -14.57 -5.74
N PHE A 48 -4.19 -13.29 -5.92
CA PHE A 48 -5.49 -12.85 -6.43
C PHE A 48 -5.71 -13.16 -7.92
N GLY A 49 -4.74 -13.78 -8.60
CA GLY A 49 -4.91 -14.18 -10.00
C GLY A 49 -4.80 -13.02 -11.00
N LEU A 50 -4.24 -11.88 -10.59
CA LEU A 50 -4.00 -10.74 -11.46
C LEU A 50 -2.73 -10.96 -12.29
N ALA A 51 -2.90 -11.03 -13.61
CA ALA A 51 -1.79 -11.00 -14.55
C ALA A 51 -1.01 -9.68 -14.44
N LYS A 52 0.30 -9.71 -14.71
CA LYS A 52 1.19 -8.52 -14.57
C LYS A 52 0.71 -7.30 -15.35
N SER A 53 0.03 -7.49 -16.49
CA SER A 53 -0.54 -6.43 -17.32
C SER A 53 -1.69 -5.67 -16.63
N ASN A 54 -2.37 -6.33 -15.69
CA ASN A 54 -3.59 -5.82 -15.04
C ASN A 54 -3.34 -5.39 -13.59
N ARG A 55 -2.06 -5.36 -13.16
CA ARG A 55 -1.62 -4.84 -11.85
C ARG A 55 -1.41 -3.31 -11.81
N PRO A 56 -1.06 -2.61 -12.92
CA PRO A 56 -0.91 -1.16 -12.88
C PRO A 56 -2.20 -0.47 -12.45
N GLY A 57 -2.11 0.45 -11.50
CA GLY A 57 -3.25 1.11 -10.88
C GLY A 57 -3.40 0.77 -9.40
N ALA A 58 -3.02 -0.45 -8.98
CA ALA A 58 -3.11 -0.89 -7.60
C ALA A 58 -2.39 0.07 -6.64
N CYS A 59 -3.04 0.36 -5.51
CA CYS A 59 -2.54 1.29 -4.51
C CYS A 59 -2.33 0.56 -3.19
N LEU A 60 -1.17 0.72 -2.59
CA LEU A 60 -0.80 0.17 -1.31
C LEU A 60 -0.63 1.30 -0.31
N THR A 61 -1.34 1.24 0.80
CA THR A 61 -1.09 2.07 1.98
C THR A 61 -0.52 1.19 3.08
N ALA A 62 0.63 1.60 3.63
CA ALA A 62 1.27 0.88 4.72
C ALA A 62 1.55 1.81 5.89
N ARG A 63 1.24 1.33 7.10
CA ARG A 63 1.46 2.03 8.37
C ARG A 63 2.38 1.18 9.24
N MET A 64 3.36 1.83 9.85
CA MET A 64 4.24 1.18 10.82
C MET A 64 3.46 0.65 12.02
N ARG A 65 3.96 -0.44 12.61
CA ARG A 65 3.44 -0.95 13.88
C ARG A 65 3.65 0.07 14.99
N GLY A 66 2.69 0.17 15.89
CA GLY A 66 2.80 0.97 17.10
C GLY A 66 3.86 0.43 18.08
N PRO A 67 4.24 1.24 19.08
CA PRO A 67 5.14 0.81 20.14
C PRO A 67 4.54 -0.37 20.94
N ALA A 68 5.38 -1.03 21.73
CA ALA A 68 4.93 -2.09 22.63
C ALA A 68 3.83 -1.59 23.58
N LYS A 69 2.99 -2.50 24.09
CA LYS A 69 1.89 -2.17 25.01
C LYS A 69 2.34 -1.45 26.30
N SER A 70 3.61 -1.57 26.69
CA SER A 70 4.19 -0.88 27.83
C SER A 70 4.38 0.63 27.62
N TYR A 71 4.25 1.12 26.39
CA TYR A 71 4.28 2.54 26.09
C TYR A 71 2.96 3.19 26.46
N LYS A 72 3.02 4.28 27.23
CA LYS A 72 1.82 4.98 27.74
C LYS A 72 1.19 5.93 26.71
N TYR A 73 1.95 6.32 25.68
CA TYR A 73 1.56 7.38 24.76
C TYR A 73 1.70 6.92 23.31
N ASP A 74 0.96 7.58 22.43
CA ASP A 74 1.09 7.41 21.00
C ASP A 74 2.50 7.81 20.54
N ALA A 75 2.96 7.19 19.47
CA ALA A 75 4.25 7.49 18.87
C ALA A 75 4.05 8.00 17.44
N VAL A 76 4.86 8.99 17.06
CA VAL A 76 4.92 9.46 15.69
C VAL A 76 5.45 8.34 14.79
N ALA A 77 4.68 8.01 13.76
CA ALA A 77 5.01 7.05 12.73
C ALA A 77 4.81 7.59 11.32
N SER A 78 5.48 6.93 10.37
CA SER A 78 5.26 7.19 8.95
C SER A 78 4.18 6.27 8.39
N ILE A 79 3.34 6.84 7.53
CA ILE A 79 2.46 6.14 6.61
C ILE A 79 2.99 6.38 5.21
N VAL A 80 3.07 5.33 4.40
CA VAL A 80 3.50 5.44 3.01
C VAL A 80 2.37 5.00 2.09
N VAL A 81 2.22 5.74 1.00
CA VAL A 81 1.32 5.37 -0.09
C VAL A 81 2.19 5.05 -1.31
N ILE A 82 2.02 3.85 -1.82
CA ILE A 82 2.79 3.30 -2.91
C ILE A 82 1.83 2.91 -4.03
N LYS A 83 2.08 3.36 -5.25
CA LYS A 83 1.24 3.03 -6.41
C LYS A 83 1.98 2.13 -7.38
N ARG A 84 1.30 1.11 -7.88
CA ARG A 84 1.79 0.28 -8.98
C ARG A 84 1.62 1.02 -10.30
N GLY A 85 2.73 1.39 -10.93
CA GLY A 85 2.75 1.87 -12.32
C GLY A 85 2.89 0.70 -13.30
N PRO A 86 3.09 0.93 -14.61
CA PRO A 86 3.31 -0.15 -15.58
C PRO A 86 4.66 -0.87 -15.37
N SER A 87 5.73 -0.13 -15.07
CA SER A 87 7.10 -0.65 -15.00
C SER A 87 7.62 -0.98 -13.60
N GLY A 88 6.77 -0.94 -12.57
CA GLY A 88 7.14 -1.18 -11.17
C GLY A 88 6.33 -0.34 -10.18
N TRP A 89 6.74 -0.38 -8.92
CA TRP A 89 6.10 0.36 -7.82
C TRP A 89 6.77 1.71 -7.57
N PHE A 90 5.95 2.68 -7.17
CA PHE A 90 6.38 4.05 -6.94
C PHE A 90 5.87 4.56 -5.60
N LEU A 91 6.75 5.12 -4.78
CA LEU A 91 6.37 5.91 -3.61
C LEU A 91 5.72 7.21 -4.10
N VAL A 92 4.44 7.41 -3.76
CA VAL A 92 3.65 8.57 -4.21
C VAL A 92 3.36 9.56 -3.09
N ASN A 93 3.23 9.07 -1.85
CA ASN A 93 3.00 9.92 -0.69
C ASN A 93 3.66 9.34 0.57
N VAL A 94 4.03 10.25 1.47
CA VAL A 94 4.50 9.94 2.82
C VAL A 94 3.77 10.88 3.76
N VAL A 95 3.10 10.32 4.75
CA VAL A 95 2.32 11.05 5.74
C VAL A 95 2.90 10.76 7.11
N ARG A 96 2.92 11.78 7.96
CA ARG A 96 3.23 11.66 9.38
C ARG A 96 1.90 11.46 10.12
N ASP A 97 1.78 10.39 10.88
CA ASP A 97 0.60 10.08 11.69
C ASP A 97 1.04 9.52 13.05
N ASP A 98 0.14 9.51 14.02
CA ASP A 98 0.40 8.92 15.32
C ASP A 98 -0.12 7.47 15.35
N VAL A 99 0.66 6.57 15.96
CA VAL A 99 0.30 5.16 16.16
C VAL A 99 0.18 4.85 17.64
N SER A 100 -0.91 4.17 17.98
CA SER A 100 -1.19 3.83 19.36
C SER A 100 -0.40 2.61 19.83
N PRO A 101 -0.13 2.50 21.14
CA PRO A 101 0.51 1.32 21.71
C PRO A 101 -0.23 0.03 21.36
N ALA A 102 0.54 -1.02 21.05
CA ALA A 102 0.04 -2.32 20.60
C ALA A 102 -0.74 -2.33 19.27
N GLN A 103 -0.82 -1.20 18.55
CA GLN A 103 -1.38 -1.18 17.21
C GLN A 103 -0.54 -2.07 16.27
N GLY A 104 -1.20 -2.97 15.55
CA GLY A 104 -0.57 -3.83 14.55
C GLY A 104 -0.05 -3.04 13.35
N ARG A 105 0.80 -3.66 12.53
CA ARG A 105 1.11 -3.16 11.19
C ARG A 105 -0.18 -3.17 10.38
N LEU A 106 -0.54 -2.03 9.77
CA LEU A 106 -1.65 -1.99 8.82
C LEU A 106 -1.09 -1.98 7.40
N TYR A 107 -1.70 -2.81 6.57
CA TYR A 107 -1.34 -3.04 5.19
C TYR A 107 -2.64 -3.12 4.40
N ASP A 108 -2.92 -2.07 3.64
CA ASP A 108 -4.15 -1.94 2.87
C ASP A 108 -3.80 -1.89 1.38
N LEU A 109 -4.12 -2.98 0.68
CA LEU A 109 -3.98 -3.06 -0.78
C LEU A 109 -5.33 -2.78 -1.44
N VAL A 110 -5.45 -1.60 -2.02
CA VAL A 110 -6.65 -1.13 -2.73
C VAL A 110 -6.55 -1.49 -4.20
N LEU A 111 -7.56 -2.21 -4.67
CA LEU A 111 -7.76 -2.60 -6.07
C LEU A 111 -8.93 -1.81 -6.63
N GLU A 112 -8.71 -1.10 -7.73
CA GLU A 112 -9.81 -0.45 -8.46
C GLU A 112 -10.68 -1.49 -9.20
N GLU A 113 -11.89 -1.10 -9.60
CA GLU A 113 -12.86 -2.00 -10.22
C GLU A 113 -12.31 -2.76 -11.44
N GLU A 114 -11.46 -2.12 -12.25
CA GLU A 114 -10.81 -2.75 -13.40
C GLU A 114 -9.95 -3.96 -13.02
N HIS A 115 -9.28 -3.90 -11.87
CA HIS A 115 -8.49 -5.01 -11.35
C HIS A 115 -9.41 -6.17 -10.95
N VAL A 116 -10.52 -5.87 -10.25
CA VAL A 116 -11.49 -6.89 -9.85
C VAL A 116 -12.07 -7.57 -11.08
N ARG A 117 -12.54 -6.78 -12.07
CA ARG A 117 -13.05 -7.28 -13.36
C ARG A 117 -12.04 -8.19 -14.07
N ALA A 118 -10.75 -7.82 -14.06
CA ALA A 118 -9.68 -8.61 -14.64
C ALA A 118 -9.39 -9.92 -13.87
N ALA A 119 -9.62 -9.95 -12.56
CA ALA A 119 -9.40 -11.12 -11.72
C ALA A 119 -10.58 -12.12 -11.75
N VAL A 120 -11.81 -11.65 -12.01
CA VAL A 120 -13.03 -12.48 -12.06
C VAL A 120 -12.90 -13.73 -12.93
N PRO A 121 -12.37 -13.69 -14.18
CA PRO A 121 -12.24 -14.89 -15.01
C PRO A 121 -11.33 -15.94 -14.35
N THR A 122 -10.24 -15.50 -13.71
CA THR A 122 -9.34 -16.39 -12.96
C THR A 122 -10.06 -17.01 -11.77
N TRP A 123 -10.84 -16.23 -11.02
CA TRP A 123 -11.60 -16.73 -9.88
C TRP A 123 -12.67 -17.74 -10.27
N LYS A 124 -13.41 -17.47 -11.36
CA LYS A 124 -14.39 -18.41 -11.92
C LYS A 124 -13.74 -19.74 -12.30
N ARG A 125 -12.57 -19.70 -12.94
CA ARG A 125 -11.85 -20.89 -13.41
C ARG A 125 -11.22 -21.70 -12.29
N CYS A 126 -10.56 -21.04 -11.34
CA CYS A 126 -9.74 -21.71 -10.32
C CYS A 126 -10.52 -22.09 -9.07
N TYR A 127 -11.56 -21.32 -8.72
CA TYR A 127 -12.25 -21.45 -7.44
C TYR A 127 -13.76 -21.70 -7.56
N GLY A 128 -14.30 -21.78 -8.78
CA GLY A 128 -15.74 -22.03 -9.00
C GLY A 128 -16.64 -20.92 -8.42
N ILE A 129 -16.09 -19.72 -8.22
CA ILE A 129 -16.78 -18.61 -7.55
C ILE A 129 -17.75 -17.96 -8.54
N GLN A 130 -19.01 -17.82 -8.12
CA GLN A 130 -20.00 -16.96 -8.78
C GLN A 130 -20.05 -15.62 -8.05
N ILE A 131 -19.78 -14.53 -8.78
CA ILE A 131 -19.79 -13.17 -8.22
C ILE A 131 -21.13 -12.53 -8.56
N ASN A 132 -21.99 -12.38 -7.57
CA ASN A 132 -23.16 -11.51 -7.65
C ASN A 132 -22.75 -10.10 -7.21
N TRP A 133 -22.38 -9.26 -8.18
CA TRP A 133 -22.07 -7.86 -7.94
C TRP A 133 -23.37 -7.04 -7.84
N GLN A 134 -23.76 -6.64 -6.64
CA GLN A 134 -24.79 -5.61 -6.44
C GLN A 134 -24.06 -4.27 -6.33
N GLY A 135 -23.92 -3.56 -7.45
CA GLY A 135 -23.42 -2.20 -7.46
C GLY A 135 -24.42 -1.30 -6.75
N ASN A 136 -23.99 -0.62 -5.68
CA ASN A 136 -24.75 0.49 -5.13
C ASN A 136 -24.51 1.70 -6.04
N GLU A 137 -25.46 1.99 -6.94
CA GLU A 137 -25.52 3.26 -7.69
C GLU A 137 -25.87 4.39 -6.70
N GLY A 138 -24.91 4.72 -5.83
CA GLY A 138 -25.03 5.75 -4.82
C GLY A 138 -24.61 7.11 -5.37
N GLN A 139 -25.60 7.82 -5.94
CA GLN A 139 -25.73 9.28 -5.97
C GLN A 139 -24.53 10.11 -6.48
N ALA A 140 -24.57 10.44 -7.77
CA ALA A 140 -24.00 11.69 -8.27
C ALA A 140 -24.69 12.86 -7.55
N GLY A 141 -24.03 13.41 -6.54
CA GLY A 141 -24.42 14.65 -5.89
C GLY A 141 -24.27 15.80 -6.88
N THR A 142 -25.39 16.33 -7.33
CA THR A 142 -25.53 17.65 -7.93
C THR A 142 -24.99 18.70 -6.96
N VAL A 143 -24.04 19.51 -7.42
CA VAL A 143 -23.76 20.84 -6.87
C VAL A 143 -23.90 21.83 -8.03
#